data_AF-A0A927UDW8-F1
#
_entry.id   AF-A0A927UDW8-F1
#
_cell.length_a   1.000
_cell.length_b   1.000
_cell.length_c   1.000
_cell.angle_alpha   90.00
_cell.angle_beta   90.00
_cell.angle_gamma   90.00
#
_symmetry.space_group_name_H-M   'P 1'
#
loop_
_entity.id
_entity.type
_entity.pdbx_description
1 polymer ?
#
loop_
_entity_poly.entity_id
_entity_poly.type
_entity_poly.pdbx_seq_one_letter_code
_entity_poly.pdbx_strand_id
1 'polypeptide(L)'
;MDENKQSLYIIIFISAIIVGLTTAWFIHLNNALNWDIHETMTAEEKTDFSCRALLPSIADCLERYGDKGLRDSEYMVESCLFSNKEEFIEGLPKSFSVSIEKTLNEGVPESATDLRGVSVERYAVMYELPVATKDELDAKYEYYTYGCFINYYILKYEDGSFRFAVDIANT
;
A
#
# COMPACT_ATOMS: atom_id res chain seq x y z
N MET A 1 46.09 -25.91 -25.09
CA MET A 1 45.20 -24.74 -24.99
C MET A 1 45.93 -23.71 -24.16
N ASP A 2 46.10 -22.49 -24.65
CA ASP A 2 46.96 -21.46 -24.05
C ASP A 2 46.45 -21.09 -22.64
N GLU A 3 47.27 -21.24 -21.60
CA GLU A 3 46.93 -20.97 -20.20
C GLU A 3 46.39 -19.54 -20.00
N ASN A 4 46.85 -18.61 -20.85
CA ASN A 4 46.37 -17.23 -20.89
C ASN A 4 44.91 -17.12 -21.37
N LYS A 5 44.49 -17.97 -22.31
CA LYS A 5 43.10 -18.00 -22.79
C LYS A 5 42.16 -18.60 -21.76
N GLN A 6 42.58 -19.65 -21.05
CA GLN A 6 41.80 -20.22 -19.95
C GLN A 6 41.60 -19.21 -18.81
N SER A 7 42.66 -18.53 -18.40
CA SER A 7 42.59 -17.50 -17.35
C SER A 7 41.65 -16.35 -17.74
N LEU A 8 41.70 -15.91 -19.01
CA LEU A 8 40.79 -14.87 -19.52
C LEU A 8 39.31 -15.31 -19.48
N TYR A 9 39.00 -16.54 -19.90
CA TYR A 9 37.62 -17.05 -19.85
C TYR A 9 37.09 -17.16 -18.41
N ILE A 10 37.94 -17.57 -17.47
CA ILE A 10 37.58 -17.61 -16.05
C ILE A 10 37.28 -16.21 -15.51
N ILE A 11 38.11 -15.22 -15.83
CA ILE A 11 37.87 -13.83 -15.42
C ILE A 11 36.54 -13.31 -15.97
N ILE A 12 36.28 -13.49 -17.27
CA ILE A 12 35.03 -13.06 -17.91
C ILE A 12 33.82 -13.72 -17.23
N PHE A 13 33.90 -15.03 -16.96
CA PHE A 13 32.82 -15.77 -16.31
C PHE A 13 32.57 -15.28 -14.89
N ILE A 14 33.61 -15.06 -14.09
CA ILE A 14 33.50 -14.51 -12.73
C ILE A 14 32.92 -13.09 -12.78
N SER A 15 33.39 -12.24 -13.69
CA SER A 15 32.86 -10.88 -13.86
C SER A 15 31.37 -10.91 -14.21
N ALA A 16 30.93 -11.80 -15.10
CA ALA A 16 29.52 -11.97 -15.44
C ALA A 16 28.67 -12.39 -14.24
N ILE A 17 29.17 -13.31 -13.41
CA ILE A 17 28.49 -13.71 -12.16
C ILE A 17 28.37 -12.53 -11.19
N ILE A 18 29.47 -11.80 -10.98
CA ILE A 18 29.47 -10.65 -10.06
C ILE A 18 28.47 -9.60 -10.52
N VAL A 19 28.45 -9.26 -11.81
CA VAL A 19 27.47 -8.31 -12.37
C VAL A 19 26.04 -8.81 -12.19
N GLY A 20 25.78 -10.10 -12.45
CA GLY A 20 24.46 -10.68 -12.24
C GLY A 20 24.00 -10.58 -10.78
N LEU A 21 24.89 -10.89 -9.84
CA LEU A 21 24.58 -10.81 -8.40
C LEU A 21 24.37 -9.37 -7.92
N THR A 22 25.19 -8.42 -8.37
CA THR A 22 25.03 -7.01 -7.98
C THR A 22 23.76 -6.40 -8.55
N THR A 23 23.38 -6.72 -9.80
CA THR A 23 22.09 -6.30 -10.37
C THR A 23 20.92 -6.88 -9.60
N ALA A 24 20.93 -8.18 -9.29
CA ALA A 24 19.87 -8.80 -8.49
C ALA A 24 19.76 -8.15 -7.10
N TRP A 25 20.90 -7.91 -6.44
CA TRP A 25 20.93 -7.25 -5.14
C TRP A 25 20.39 -5.82 -5.20
N PHE A 26 20.72 -5.07 -6.24
CA PHE A 26 20.22 -3.71 -6.43
C PHE A 26 18.70 -3.69 -6.65
N ILE A 27 18.15 -4.61 -7.44
CA ILE A 27 16.70 -4.75 -7.63
C ILE A 27 16.01 -5.09 -6.30
N HIS A 28 16.54 -6.06 -5.55
CA HIS A 28 16.00 -6.42 -4.24
C HIS A 28 16.04 -5.25 -3.25
N LEU A 29 17.13 -4.48 -3.23
CA LEU A 29 17.23 -3.31 -2.37
C LEU A 29 16.25 -2.21 -2.80
N ASN A 30 16.09 -1.99 -4.11
CA ASN A 30 15.14 -1.02 -4.63
C ASN A 30 13.71 -1.36 -4.22
N ASN A 31 13.29 -2.62 -4.36
CA ASN A 31 11.96 -3.09 -3.97
C ASN A 31 11.76 -3.11 -2.44
N ALA A 32 12.85 -3.18 -1.67
CA ALA A 32 12.79 -3.03 -0.22
C ALA A 32 12.52 -1.57 0.21
N LEU A 33 12.96 -0.60 -0.59
CA LEU A 33 12.96 0.82 -0.23
C LEU A 33 11.85 1.63 -0.90
N ASN A 34 11.44 1.23 -2.09
CA ASN A 34 10.46 1.94 -2.90
C ASN A 34 9.19 1.12 -3.07
N TRP A 35 8.06 1.82 -3.14
CA TRP A 35 6.77 1.22 -3.46
C TRP A 35 6.79 0.68 -4.89
N ASP A 36 6.45 -0.60 -5.07
CA ASP A 36 5.98 -1.13 -6.35
C ASP A 36 4.49 -0.82 -6.45
N ILE A 37 4.09 0.01 -7.42
CA ILE A 37 2.75 0.59 -7.48
C ILE A 37 1.95 -0.10 -8.58
N HIS A 38 0.77 -0.59 -8.23
CA HIS A 38 -0.12 -1.34 -9.10
C HIS A 38 -1.44 -0.62 -9.31
N GLU A 39 -1.71 -0.23 -10.56
CA GLU A 39 -2.93 0.48 -10.95
C GLU A 39 -3.27 0.24 -12.44
N THR A 40 -4.55 0.13 -12.82
CA THR A 40 -5.73 0.01 -11.96
C THR A 40 -5.85 -1.40 -11.38
N MET A 41 -6.35 -1.52 -10.15
CA MET A 41 -6.61 -2.83 -9.52
C MET A 41 -7.68 -3.65 -10.27
N THR A 42 -7.42 -4.93 -10.45
CA THR A 42 -8.39 -5.94 -10.86
C THR A 42 -9.43 -6.20 -9.76
N ALA A 43 -10.58 -6.78 -10.12
CA ALA A 43 -11.61 -7.12 -9.13
C ALA A 43 -11.11 -8.07 -8.03
N GLU A 44 -10.25 -9.03 -8.39
CA GLU A 44 -9.65 -9.95 -7.42
C GLU A 44 -8.73 -9.23 -6.45
N GLU A 45 -7.87 -8.34 -6.93
CA GLU A 45 -7.01 -7.50 -6.07
C GLU A 45 -7.83 -6.59 -5.17
N LYS A 46 -8.90 -5.96 -5.69
CA LYS A 46 -9.79 -5.11 -4.89
C LYS A 46 -10.42 -5.90 -3.74
N THR A 47 -10.94 -7.09 -4.01
CA THR A 47 -11.45 -7.98 -2.96
C THR A 47 -10.33 -8.35 -1.97
N ASP A 48 -9.18 -8.79 -2.47
CA ASP A 48 -8.08 -9.26 -1.62
C ASP A 48 -7.59 -8.17 -0.66
N PHE A 49 -7.25 -6.99 -1.18
CA PHE A 49 -6.74 -5.88 -0.39
C PHE A 49 -7.79 -5.25 0.53
N SER A 50 -9.07 -5.21 0.12
CA SER A 50 -10.14 -4.76 1.02
C SER A 50 -10.33 -5.69 2.23
N CYS A 51 -10.17 -7.00 2.04
CA CYS A 51 -10.21 -7.98 3.13
C CYS A 51 -8.97 -7.91 4.02
N ARG A 52 -7.77 -7.73 3.46
CA ARG A 52 -6.54 -7.49 4.24
C ARG A 52 -6.63 -6.22 5.08
N ALA A 53 -7.29 -5.19 4.55
CA ALA A 53 -7.59 -3.95 5.25
C ALA A 53 -8.72 -4.08 6.28
N LEU A 54 -9.31 -5.27 6.46
CA LEU A 54 -10.47 -5.52 7.32
C LEU A 54 -11.70 -4.64 6.98
N LEU A 55 -11.79 -4.14 5.74
CA LEU A 55 -12.87 -3.29 5.25
C LEU A 55 -13.41 -3.82 3.91
N PRO A 56 -14.02 -5.02 3.85
CA PRO A 56 -14.49 -5.60 2.60
C PRO A 56 -15.49 -4.70 1.84
N SER A 57 -16.22 -3.83 2.54
CA SER A 57 -17.17 -2.89 1.95
C SER A 57 -16.54 -1.78 1.10
N ILE A 58 -15.21 -1.56 1.16
CA ILE A 58 -14.55 -0.54 0.33
C ILE A 58 -13.99 -1.08 -0.99
N ALA A 59 -14.13 -2.39 -1.27
CA ALA A 59 -13.52 -3.03 -2.43
C ALA A 59 -13.76 -2.26 -3.74
N ASP A 60 -14.99 -1.85 -4.00
CA ASP A 60 -15.36 -1.14 -5.23
C ASP A 60 -14.70 0.25 -5.35
N CYS A 61 -14.40 0.88 -4.21
CA CYS A 61 -13.80 2.20 -4.14
C CYS A 61 -12.27 2.17 -4.37
N LEU A 62 -11.62 1.01 -4.25
CA LEU A 62 -10.16 0.89 -4.37
C LEU A 62 -9.71 1.10 -5.82
N GLU A 63 -8.61 1.84 -6.02
CA GLU A 63 -8.07 2.14 -7.35
C GLU A 63 -6.64 1.61 -7.52
N ARG A 64 -5.80 1.76 -6.50
CA ARG A 64 -4.39 1.41 -6.54
C ARG A 64 -3.91 0.84 -5.21
N TYR A 65 -2.89 0.00 -5.28
CA TYR A 65 -2.11 -0.39 -4.12
C TYR A 65 -0.62 -0.27 -4.41
N GLY A 66 0.18 -0.20 -3.36
CA GLY A 66 1.61 -0.38 -3.46
C GLY A 66 2.12 -1.34 -2.40
N ASP A 67 3.16 -2.08 -2.73
CA ASP A 67 3.85 -2.96 -1.80
C ASP A 67 5.36 -2.70 -1.80
N LYS A 68 5.98 -2.92 -0.64
CA LYS A 68 7.43 -2.87 -0.47
C LYS A 68 7.85 -3.77 0.66
N GLY A 69 9.16 -4.02 0.73
CA GLY A 69 9.77 -4.80 1.80
C GLY A 69 10.23 -6.19 1.35
N LEU A 70 11.01 -6.85 2.21
CA LEU A 70 11.63 -8.15 1.90
C LEU A 70 11.09 -9.26 2.80
N ARG A 71 11.23 -9.08 4.12
CA ARG A 71 10.74 -10.01 5.14
C ARG A 71 9.45 -9.52 5.75
N ASP A 72 9.46 -8.25 6.13
CA ASP A 72 8.34 -7.56 6.77
C ASP A 72 7.72 -6.70 5.66
N SER A 73 6.62 -7.19 5.08
CA SER A 73 5.96 -6.55 3.94
C SER A 73 5.06 -5.42 4.42
N GLU A 74 5.17 -4.28 3.75
CA GLU A 74 4.25 -3.16 3.90
C GLU A 74 3.40 -3.06 2.64
N TYR A 75 2.09 -2.89 2.84
CA TYR A 75 1.13 -2.61 1.80
C TYR A 75 0.46 -1.28 2.10
N MET A 76 0.23 -0.47 1.09
CA MET A 76 -0.65 0.69 1.17
C MET A 76 -1.69 0.59 0.07
N VAL A 77 -2.96 0.77 0.41
CA VAL A 77 -4.08 0.65 -0.52
C VAL A 77 -4.84 1.96 -0.51
N GLU A 78 -5.18 2.48 -1.69
CA GLU A 78 -5.86 3.76 -1.82
C GLU A 78 -7.14 3.65 -2.65
N SER A 79 -8.19 4.36 -2.21
CA SER A 79 -9.41 4.57 -2.98
C SER A 79 -9.13 5.36 -4.25
N CYS A 80 -10.10 5.43 -5.16
CA CYS A 80 -10.14 6.45 -6.21
C CYS A 80 -10.08 7.88 -5.65
N LEU A 81 -9.73 8.83 -6.52
CA LEU A 81 -9.70 10.25 -6.18
C LEU A 81 -11.12 10.82 -6.20
N PHE A 82 -11.50 11.50 -5.12
CA PHE A 82 -12.75 12.22 -4.99
C PHE A 82 -12.48 13.72 -5.08
N SER A 83 -13.25 14.46 -5.87
CA SER A 83 -12.91 15.84 -6.24
C SER A 83 -13.10 16.84 -5.10
N ASN A 84 -13.90 16.50 -4.09
CA ASN A 84 -14.23 17.34 -2.95
C ASN A 84 -14.73 16.49 -1.77
N LYS A 85 -14.97 17.15 -0.63
CA LYS A 85 -15.38 16.50 0.63
C LYS A 85 -16.74 15.82 0.50
N GLU A 86 -17.69 16.44 -0.19
CA GLU A 86 -19.03 15.90 -0.39
C GLU A 86 -18.98 14.60 -1.18
N GLU A 87 -18.29 14.59 -2.33
CA GLU A 87 -18.07 13.42 -3.15
C GLU A 87 -17.34 12.31 -2.39
N PHE A 88 -16.37 12.69 -1.54
CA PHE A 88 -15.64 11.74 -0.69
C PHE A 88 -16.54 11.04 0.34
N ILE A 89 -17.40 11.78 1.03
CA ILE A 89 -18.33 11.23 2.03
C ILE A 89 -19.41 10.37 1.36
N GLU A 90 -19.92 10.78 0.20
CA GLU A 90 -20.94 10.04 -0.55
C GLU A 90 -20.38 8.79 -1.24
N GLY A 91 -19.13 8.83 -1.68
CA GLY A 91 -18.45 7.77 -2.41
C GLY A 91 -17.93 6.62 -1.54
N LEU A 92 -17.75 6.86 -0.23
CA LEU A 92 -17.41 5.83 0.75
C LEU A 92 -18.65 5.15 1.34
N PRO A 93 -18.50 3.95 1.95
CA PRO A 93 -19.60 3.31 2.65
C PRO A 93 -20.26 4.24 3.67
N LYS A 94 -21.59 4.32 3.66
CA LYS A 94 -22.37 5.22 4.53
C LYS A 94 -22.07 5.07 6.01
N SER A 95 -21.65 3.88 6.44
CA SER A 95 -21.26 3.60 7.82
C SER A 95 -20.00 4.35 8.27
N PHE A 96 -19.22 4.92 7.34
CA PHE A 96 -17.98 5.62 7.64
C PHE A 96 -18.18 7.13 7.82
N SER A 97 -19.30 7.67 7.34
CA SER A 97 -19.51 9.13 7.21
C SER A 97 -19.24 9.88 8.52
N VAL A 98 -19.74 9.37 9.65
CA VAL A 98 -19.53 9.97 10.97
C VAL A 98 -18.04 10.02 11.33
N SER A 99 -17.32 8.91 11.14
CA SER A 99 -15.89 8.81 11.45
C SER A 99 -15.07 9.72 10.54
N ILE A 100 -15.39 9.76 9.25
CA ILE A 100 -14.74 10.63 8.26
C ILE A 100 -14.96 12.11 8.57
N GLU A 101 -16.21 12.52 8.80
CA GLU A 101 -16.55 13.91 9.14
C GLU A 101 -15.85 14.35 10.40
N LYS A 102 -15.86 13.51 11.44
CA LYS A 102 -15.20 13.81 12.71
C LYS A 102 -13.69 13.90 12.56
N THR A 103 -13.06 13.00 11.79
CA THR A 103 -11.63 13.08 11.48
C THR A 103 -11.28 14.36 10.73
N LEU A 104 -12.07 14.77 9.74
CA LEU A 104 -11.81 16.01 8.98
C LEU A 104 -12.02 17.28 9.81
N ASN A 105 -12.92 17.25 10.81
CA ASN A 105 -13.23 18.41 11.63
C ASN A 105 -12.33 18.55 12.87
N GLU A 106 -11.92 17.42 13.46
CA GLU A 106 -11.20 17.39 14.74
C GLU A 106 -9.77 16.85 14.63
N GLY A 107 -9.44 16.15 13.53
CA GLY A 107 -8.14 15.56 13.30
C GLY A 107 -7.06 16.61 13.02
N VAL A 108 -5.84 16.32 13.48
CA VAL A 108 -4.66 17.13 13.17
C VAL A 108 -3.98 16.54 11.93
N PRO A 109 -3.91 17.28 10.81
CA PRO A 109 -3.21 16.79 9.63
C PRO A 109 -1.70 16.78 9.84
N GLU A 110 -1.04 15.83 9.20
CA GLU A 110 0.41 15.78 9.05
C GLU A 110 0.81 15.85 7.58
N SER A 111 1.97 16.44 7.31
CA SER A 111 2.55 16.41 5.95
C SER A 111 3.02 15.01 5.62
N ALA A 112 2.54 14.46 4.51
CA ALA A 112 2.91 13.14 4.03
C ALA A 112 2.96 13.12 2.49
N THR A 113 3.20 11.94 1.93
CA THR A 113 3.06 11.68 0.50
C THR A 113 2.10 10.53 0.26
N ASP A 114 1.36 10.57 -0.85
CA ASP A 114 0.62 9.42 -1.34
C ASP A 114 1.57 8.34 -1.91
N LEU A 115 1.01 7.21 -2.37
CA LEU A 115 1.76 6.12 -3.02
C LEU A 115 2.68 6.59 -4.15
N ARG A 116 2.28 7.62 -4.92
CA ARG A 116 3.06 8.16 -6.05
C ARG A 116 4.04 9.25 -5.64
N GLY A 117 4.19 9.54 -4.35
CA GLY A 117 5.08 10.57 -3.85
C GLY A 117 4.50 11.99 -3.96
N VAL A 118 3.21 12.15 -4.22
CA VAL A 118 2.54 13.46 -4.27
C VAL A 118 2.32 13.95 -2.85
N SER A 119 2.65 15.22 -2.58
CA SER A 119 2.46 15.84 -1.26
C SER A 119 0.98 15.92 -0.89
N VAL A 120 0.65 15.50 0.33
CA VAL A 120 -0.72 15.50 0.87
C VAL A 120 -0.73 15.91 2.34
N GLU A 121 -1.88 16.41 2.80
CA GLU A 121 -2.23 16.44 4.21
C GLU A 121 -2.87 15.09 4.57
N ARG A 122 -2.24 14.34 5.47
CA ARG A 122 -2.74 13.04 5.93
C ARG A 122 -3.42 13.19 7.28
N TYR A 123 -4.65 12.69 7.39
CA TYR A 123 -5.41 12.63 8.64
C TYR A 123 -5.57 11.18 9.08
N ALA A 124 -5.10 10.84 10.27
CA ALA A 124 -5.35 9.53 10.86
C ALA A 124 -6.84 9.39 11.25
N VAL A 125 -7.49 8.31 10.81
CA VAL A 125 -8.86 8.01 11.19
C VAL A 125 -8.85 7.34 12.56
N MET A 126 -9.00 8.15 13.60
CA MET A 126 -8.96 7.73 15.01
C MET A 126 -10.31 7.24 15.57
N TYR A 127 -11.38 7.35 14.79
CA TYR A 127 -12.73 7.00 15.21
C TYR A 127 -13.13 5.62 14.70
N GLU A 128 -14.05 4.96 15.42
CA GLU A 128 -14.49 3.59 15.14
C GLU A 128 -14.99 3.46 13.69
N LEU A 129 -14.16 2.88 12.82
CA LEU A 129 -14.60 2.32 11.55
C LEU A 129 -15.19 0.93 11.83
N PRO A 130 -16.24 0.52 11.10
CA PRO A 130 -16.83 -0.81 11.25
C PRO A 130 -15.92 -1.86 10.58
N VAL A 131 -14.79 -2.14 11.22
CA VAL A 131 -13.83 -3.15 10.77
C VAL A 131 -14.43 -4.55 10.87
N ALA A 132 -14.20 -5.36 9.85
CA ALA A 132 -14.65 -6.75 9.83
C ALA A 132 -13.92 -7.58 10.88
N THR A 133 -14.67 -8.40 11.58
CA THR A 133 -14.17 -9.38 12.54
C THR A 133 -13.67 -10.63 11.82
N LYS A 134 -12.89 -11.46 12.53
CA LYS A 134 -12.39 -12.73 11.98
C LYS A 134 -13.49 -13.69 11.51
N ASP A 135 -14.68 -13.61 12.10
CA ASP A 135 -15.81 -14.49 11.77
C ASP A 135 -16.56 -14.00 10.51
N GLU A 136 -16.32 -12.75 10.10
CA GLU A 136 -16.89 -12.12 8.90
C GLU A 136 -15.97 -12.24 7.67
N LEU A 137 -14.74 -12.73 7.86
CA LEU A 137 -13.73 -12.87 6.82
C LEU A 137 -13.44 -14.34 6.53
N ASP A 138 -13.02 -14.62 5.29
CA ASP A 138 -12.50 -15.96 4.95
C ASP A 138 -11.26 -16.29 5.80
N ALA A 139 -11.09 -17.57 6.13
CA ALA A 139 -10.00 -18.06 6.99
C ALA A 139 -8.59 -17.66 6.48
N LYS A 140 -8.42 -17.44 5.18
CA LYS A 140 -7.14 -16.96 4.61
C LYS A 140 -6.75 -15.55 5.06
N TYR A 141 -7.70 -14.75 5.53
CA TYR A 141 -7.49 -13.39 6.03
C TYR A 141 -7.42 -13.29 7.55
N GLU A 142 -7.61 -14.40 8.28
CA GLU A 142 -7.66 -14.38 9.74
C GLU A 142 -6.38 -13.77 10.36
N TYR A 143 -5.21 -14.01 9.74
CA TYR A 143 -3.92 -13.46 10.18
C TYR A 143 -3.93 -11.92 10.30
N TYR A 144 -4.65 -11.21 9.43
CA TYR A 144 -4.67 -9.75 9.42
C TYR A 144 -5.41 -9.16 10.64
N THR A 145 -6.16 -9.98 11.38
CA THR A 145 -6.85 -9.54 12.61
C THR A 145 -5.93 -9.50 13.84
N TYR A 146 -4.75 -10.11 13.80
CA TYR A 146 -3.83 -10.17 14.95
C TYR A 146 -2.33 -10.08 14.61
N GLY A 147 -1.93 -10.31 13.36
CA GLY A 147 -0.53 -10.37 12.91
C GLY A 147 -0.05 -9.13 12.14
N CYS A 148 -0.89 -8.10 12.04
CA CYS A 148 -0.63 -6.91 11.24
C CYS A 148 -0.93 -5.63 12.02
N PHE A 149 -0.16 -4.58 11.73
CA PHE A 149 -0.53 -3.21 12.10
C PHE A 149 -1.28 -2.58 10.93
N ILE A 150 -2.53 -2.18 11.17
CA ILE A 150 -3.40 -1.57 10.15
C ILE A 150 -3.74 -0.16 10.60
N ASN A 151 -3.43 0.83 9.76
CA ASN A 151 -3.75 2.23 10.00
C ASN A 151 -4.60 2.78 8.84
N TYR A 152 -5.62 3.55 9.20
CA TYR A 152 -6.57 4.12 8.24
C TYR A 152 -6.36 5.63 8.15
N TYR A 153 -6.38 6.17 6.94
CA TYR A 153 -6.06 7.57 6.66
C TYR A 153 -7.02 8.20 5.67
N ILE A 154 -7.18 9.51 5.80
CA ILE A 154 -7.71 10.38 4.75
C ILE A 154 -6.53 11.18 4.18
N LEU A 155 -6.33 11.11 2.87
CA LEU A 155 -5.35 11.91 2.15
C LEU A 155 -6.08 13.09 1.52
N LYS A 156 -5.69 14.30 1.86
CA LYS A 156 -6.22 15.53 1.27
C LYS A 156 -5.14 16.20 0.45
N TYR A 157 -5.47 16.51 -0.79
CA TYR A 157 -4.57 17.15 -1.76
C TYR A 157 -4.73 18.67 -1.71
N GLU A 158 -3.75 19.39 -2.25
CA GLU A 158 -3.75 20.87 -2.30
C GLU A 158 -4.93 21.42 -3.09
N ASP A 159 -5.37 20.71 -4.13
CA ASP A 159 -6.53 21.07 -4.96
C ASP A 159 -7.88 20.83 -4.27
N GLY A 160 -7.89 20.31 -3.04
CA GLY A 160 -9.09 19.98 -2.28
C GLY A 160 -9.70 18.63 -2.63
N SER A 161 -9.02 17.79 -3.42
CA SER A 161 -9.42 16.41 -3.65
C SER A 161 -8.99 15.49 -2.49
N PHE A 162 -9.59 14.30 -2.43
CA PHE A 162 -9.44 13.35 -1.32
C PHE A 162 -9.25 11.91 -1.79
N ARG A 163 -8.50 11.13 -1.02
CA ARG A 163 -8.49 9.65 -1.06
C ARG A 163 -8.64 9.10 0.34
N PHE A 164 -9.21 7.90 0.43
CA PHE A 164 -9.10 7.05 1.61
C PHE A 164 -7.92 6.10 1.41
N ALA A 165 -7.08 5.95 2.42
CA ALA A 165 -5.90 5.10 2.36
C ALA A 165 -5.80 4.17 3.57
N VAL A 166 -5.23 2.99 3.36
CA VAL A 166 -4.98 1.99 4.42
C VAL A 166 -3.55 1.51 4.32
N ASP A 167 -2.78 1.71 5.38
CA ASP A 167 -1.44 1.14 5.53
C ASP A 167 -1.53 -0.16 6.33
N ILE A 168 -0.97 -1.24 5.80
CA ILE A 168 -0.95 -2.58 6.38
C ILE A 168 0.50 -3.03 6.47
N ALA A 169 1.03 -3.12 7.68
CA ALA A 169 2.38 -3.62 7.93
C ALA A 169 2.33 -5.00 8.60
N ASN A 170 2.95 -5.99 7.96
CA ASN A 170 3.11 -7.32 8.53
C ASN A 170 4.34 -7.37 9.45
N THR A 171 4.21 -8.05 10.58
CA THR A 171 5.32 -8.40 11.48
C THR A 171 5.64 -9.88 11.48
#